data_AF-A0A166C275-F1
#
_entry.id   AF-A0A166C275-F1
#
_cell.length_a   1.000
_cell.length_b   1.000
_cell.length_c   1.000
_cell.angle_alpha   90.00
_cell.angle_beta   90.00
_cell.angle_gamma   90.00
#
_symmetry.space_group_name_H-M   'P 1'
#
loop_
_entity.id
_entity.type
_entity.pdbx_description
1 polymer ?
#
loop_
_entity_poly.entity_id
_entity_poly.type
_entity_poly.pdbx_seq_one_letter_code
_entity_poly.pdbx_strand_id
1 'polypeptide(L)'
;MKYDFKSVIDRHNTNSLKWDLFDDELPMWVADMDFKVAPPILDAIKKRIAHPIFAYSIVPDELFEAYINWWDKRYNFKMQKEDLLFSIGVMPSITSILRTFSDVGDNIF
;
A
#
# COMPACT_ATOMS: atom_id res chain seq x y z
N MET A 1 1.36 15.30 17.34
CA MET A 1 2.65 14.88 16.73
C MET A 1 3.01 15.89 15.65
N LYS A 2 4.29 16.26 15.53
CA LYS A 2 4.78 17.16 14.48
C LYS A 2 5.37 16.31 13.36
N TYR A 3 4.74 16.29 12.20
CA TYR A 3 5.27 15.63 11.00
C TYR A 3 6.22 16.56 10.26
N ASP A 4 7.20 15.96 9.59
CA ASP A 4 8.20 16.67 8.80
C ASP A 4 7.93 16.48 7.31
N PHE A 5 7.31 17.49 6.71
CA PHE A 5 7.04 17.60 5.27
C PHE A 5 7.98 18.60 4.58
N LYS A 6 9.07 19.02 5.25
CA LYS A 6 9.99 20.05 4.75
C LYS A 6 11.37 19.50 4.41
N SER A 7 11.85 18.51 5.16
CA SER A 7 13.14 17.90 4.85
C SER A 7 13.10 17.25 3.47
N VAL A 8 14.04 17.66 2.62
CA VAL A 8 14.29 17.00 1.35
C VAL A 8 15.09 15.73 1.64
N ILE A 9 14.63 14.61 1.11
CA ILE A 9 15.32 13.32 1.19
C ILE A 9 15.74 12.94 -0.21
N ASP A 10 17.04 12.76 -0.40
CA ASP A 10 17.56 12.23 -1.64
C ASP A 10 17.17 10.76 -1.80
N ARG A 11 16.57 10.43 -2.94
CA ARG A 11 16.09 9.10 -3.31
C ARG A 11 16.83 8.53 -4.53
N HIS A 12 17.85 9.22 -5.05
CA HIS A 12 18.69 8.67 -6.11
C HIS A 12 19.50 7.47 -5.62
N ASN A 13 19.76 6.52 -6.52
CA ASN A 13 20.50 5.29 -6.25
C ASN A 13 19.87 4.44 -5.14
N THR A 14 18.57 4.53 -4.94
CA THR A 14 17.83 3.72 -3.95
C THR A 14 16.99 2.61 -4.60
N ASN A 15 17.09 2.44 -5.92
CA ASN A 15 16.18 1.64 -6.76
C ASN A 15 14.75 2.22 -6.75
N SER A 16 14.65 3.54 -6.72
CA SER A 16 13.39 4.27 -6.75
C SER A 16 12.87 4.33 -8.19
N LEU A 17 11.69 3.74 -8.46
CA LEU A 17 11.06 3.84 -9.79
C LEU A 17 10.91 5.31 -10.25
N LYS A 18 10.57 6.20 -9.31
CA LYS A 18 10.40 7.63 -9.58
C LYS A 18 11.68 8.32 -10.02
N TRP A 19 12.80 8.01 -9.35
CA TRP A 19 14.04 8.79 -9.42
C TRP A 19 15.18 8.10 -10.20
N ASP A 20 15.13 6.77 -10.35
CA ASP A 20 16.21 5.99 -10.94
C ASP A 20 15.82 5.34 -12.29
N LEU A 21 14.54 5.35 -12.69
CA LEU A 21 14.11 4.71 -13.95
C LEU A 21 14.45 5.56 -15.18
N PHE A 22 14.21 6.85 -15.09
CA PHE A 22 14.46 7.83 -16.15
C PHE A 22 15.48 8.84 -15.66
N ASP A 23 16.29 9.36 -16.58
CA ASP A 23 17.28 10.41 -16.32
C ASP A 23 16.59 11.80 -16.26
N ASP A 24 15.55 11.89 -15.41
CA ASP A 24 14.76 13.10 -15.19
C ASP A 24 15.34 13.88 -14.00
N GLU A 25 15.64 15.16 -14.20
CA GLU A 25 16.17 16.00 -13.10
C GLU A 25 15.14 16.25 -11.98
N LEU A 26 13.84 16.25 -12.31
CA LEU A 26 12.75 16.49 -11.36
C LEU A 26 11.51 15.64 -11.71
N PRO A 27 11.47 14.37 -11.27
CA PRO A 27 10.39 13.46 -11.63
C PRO A 27 9.09 13.78 -10.88
N MET A 28 8.01 13.96 -11.63
CA MET A 28 6.67 14.35 -11.12
C MET A 28 5.54 13.42 -11.61
N TRP A 29 5.89 12.22 -12.09
CA TRP A 29 4.98 11.38 -12.89
C TRP A 29 4.36 10.19 -12.14
N VAL A 30 5.11 9.50 -11.27
CA VAL A 30 4.58 8.34 -10.52
C VAL A 30 3.99 8.76 -9.17
N ALA A 31 2.88 8.14 -8.81
CA ALA A 31 2.11 8.43 -7.60
C ALA A 31 2.72 7.79 -6.33
N ASP A 32 3.97 8.14 -6.01
CA ASP A 32 4.54 8.00 -4.67
C ASP A 32 4.91 9.39 -4.11
N MET A 33 5.33 9.45 -2.85
CA MET A 33 5.62 10.73 -2.16
C MET A 33 7.09 10.82 -1.76
N ASP A 34 7.64 12.04 -1.82
CA ASP A 34 8.99 12.37 -1.31
C ASP A 34 8.96 12.82 0.16
N PHE A 35 8.04 12.27 0.94
CA PHE A 35 7.90 12.54 2.36
C PHE A 35 8.26 11.33 3.20
N LYS A 36 8.72 11.59 4.43
CA LYS A 36 8.92 10.54 5.44
C LYS A 36 7.57 9.86 5.71
N VAL A 37 7.60 8.53 5.74
CA VAL A 37 6.47 7.75 6.23
C VAL A 37 6.22 8.07 7.72
N ALA A 38 4.98 7.92 8.18
CA ALA A 38 4.61 8.25 9.55
C ALA A 38 5.43 7.42 10.57
N PRO A 39 5.88 8.01 11.71
CA PRO A 39 6.70 7.30 12.70
C PRO A 39 6.14 5.95 13.17
N PRO A 40 4.81 5.79 13.42
CA PRO A 40 4.25 4.50 13.80
C PRO A 40 4.49 3.37 12.79
N ILE A 41 4.60 3.70 11.49
CA ILE A 41 4.88 2.73 10.43
C ILE A 41 6.35 2.29 10.48
N LEU A 42 7.28 3.25 10.65
CA LEU A 42 8.70 2.94 10.84
C LEU A 42 8.94 2.07 12.07
N ASP A 43 8.26 2.36 13.18
CA ASP A 43 8.39 1.60 14.41
C ASP A 43 7.86 0.17 14.27
N ALA A 44 6.74 -0.02 13.56
CA ALA A 44 6.22 -1.35 13.24
C ALA A 44 7.19 -2.16 12.38
N ILE A 45 7.81 -1.54 11.36
CA ILE A 45 8.82 -2.18 10.51
C ILE A 45 10.06 -2.57 11.34
N LYS A 46 10.59 -1.65 12.16
CA LYS A 46 11.73 -1.93 13.04
C LYS A 46 11.44 -3.10 13.99
N LYS A 47 10.25 -3.11 14.61
CA LYS A 47 9.79 -4.20 15.46
C LYS A 47 9.76 -5.52 14.70
N ARG A 48 9.28 -5.53 13.45
CA ARG A 48 9.27 -6.74 12.62
C ARG A 48 10.68 -7.20 12.27
N ILE A 49 11.58 -6.29 11.92
CA ILE A 49 12.98 -6.61 11.57
C ILE A 49 13.74 -7.19 12.77
N ALA A 50 13.40 -6.80 14.00
CA ALA A 50 14.00 -7.37 15.20
C ALA A 50 13.70 -8.87 15.41
N HIS A 51 12.66 -9.41 14.75
CA HIS A 51 12.40 -10.85 14.76
C HIS A 51 13.27 -11.57 13.71
N PRO A 52 14.13 -12.53 14.12
CA PRO A 52 15.20 -13.04 13.27
C PRO A 52 14.76 -13.99 12.14
N ILE A 53 13.49 -14.44 12.14
CA ILE A 53 12.95 -15.37 11.14
C ILE A 53 11.95 -14.65 10.23
N PHE A 54 12.08 -14.83 8.92
CA PHE A 54 11.24 -14.25 7.86
C PHE A 54 10.60 -15.34 6.98
N ALA A 55 9.89 -16.27 7.63
CA ALA A 55 9.16 -17.35 6.95
C ALA A 55 7.72 -16.94 6.60
N TYR A 56 6.95 -17.90 6.07
CA TYR A 56 5.54 -17.73 5.73
C TYR A 56 4.75 -17.10 6.86
N SER A 57 3.93 -16.10 6.50
CA SER A 57 3.07 -15.38 7.41
C SER A 57 1.62 -15.54 6.96
N ILE A 58 0.72 -15.70 7.93
CA ILE A 58 -0.72 -15.58 7.69
C ILE A 58 -1.14 -14.12 7.83
N VAL A 59 -2.27 -13.76 7.23
CA VAL A 59 -2.85 -12.42 7.37
C VAL A 59 -3.58 -12.35 8.71
N PRO A 60 -3.17 -11.46 9.63
CA PRO A 60 -3.77 -11.34 10.95
C PRO A 60 -5.14 -10.64 10.90
N ASP A 61 -6.02 -10.95 11.85
CA ASP A 61 -7.37 -10.38 11.95
C ASP A 61 -7.35 -8.87 12.18
N GLU A 62 -6.32 -8.41 12.89
CA GLU A 62 -6.06 -7.01 13.19
C GLU A 62 -5.94 -6.14 11.93
N LEU A 63 -5.56 -6.71 10.79
CA LEU A 63 -5.55 -6.00 9.51
C LEU A 63 -6.98 -5.63 9.08
N PHE A 64 -7.91 -6.58 9.15
CA PHE A 64 -9.30 -6.38 8.76
C PHE A 64 -9.98 -5.42 9.73
N GLU A 65 -9.76 -5.59 11.04
CA GLU A 65 -10.27 -4.66 12.05
C GLU A 65 -9.79 -3.23 11.81
N ALA A 66 -8.49 -3.04 11.51
CA ALA A 66 -7.95 -1.72 11.20
C ALA A 66 -8.62 -1.10 9.96
N TYR A 67 -8.87 -1.90 8.92
CA TYR A 67 -9.52 -1.47 7.69
C TYR A 67 -10.99 -1.09 7.90
N ILE A 68 -11.77 -1.94 8.56
CA ILE A 68 -13.18 -1.70 8.91
C ILE A 68 -13.30 -0.41 9.74
N ASN A 69 -12.48 -0.28 10.78
CA ASN A 69 -12.48 0.90 11.64
C ASN A 69 -12.05 2.18 10.91
N TRP A 70 -11.15 2.09 9.93
CA TRP A 70 -10.74 3.23 9.12
C TRP A 70 -11.91 3.79 8.30
N TRP A 71 -12.67 2.91 7.67
CA TRP A 71 -13.82 3.26 6.85
C TRP A 71 -15.01 3.76 7.67
N ASP A 72 -15.33 3.11 8.78
CA ASP A 72 -16.41 3.55 9.67
C ASP A 72 -16.14 4.95 10.21
N LYS A 73 -14.92 5.20 10.73
CA LYS A 73 -14.57 6.50 11.33
C LYS A 73 -14.53 7.66 10.34
N ARG A 74 -14.17 7.43 9.08
CA ARG A 74 -13.97 8.52 8.09
C ARG A 74 -15.16 8.72 7.16
N TYR A 75 -15.88 7.65 6.89
CA TYR A 75 -16.91 7.63 5.86
C TYR A 75 -18.25 7.09 6.39
N ASN A 76 -18.34 6.75 7.69
CA ASN A 76 -19.53 6.18 8.31
C ASN A 76 -20.04 4.93 7.57
N PHE A 77 -19.09 4.15 7.02
CA PHE A 77 -19.37 2.95 6.25
C PHE A 77 -18.91 1.71 7.02
N LYS A 78 -19.88 0.87 7.41
CA LYS A 78 -19.65 -0.35 8.19
C LYS A 78 -19.56 -1.57 7.29
N MET A 79 -18.36 -2.12 7.17
CA MET A 79 -18.08 -3.37 6.48
C MET A 79 -18.17 -4.56 7.45
N GLN A 80 -18.48 -5.75 6.93
CA GLN A 80 -18.32 -7.01 7.67
C GLN A 80 -17.00 -7.68 7.27
N LYS A 81 -16.38 -8.43 8.19
CA LYS A 81 -15.08 -9.08 7.93
C LYS A 81 -15.20 -10.14 6.84
N GLU A 82 -16.33 -10.82 6.78
CA GLU A 82 -16.65 -11.90 5.85
C GLU A 82 -16.72 -11.40 4.40
N ASP A 83 -16.95 -10.11 4.19
CA ASP A 83 -16.98 -9.45 2.88
C ASP A 83 -15.57 -9.02 2.39
N LEU A 84 -14.53 -9.22 3.20
CA LEU A 84 -13.18 -8.76 2.90
C LEU A 84 -12.25 -9.90 2.51
N LEU A 85 -11.54 -9.72 1.39
CA LEU A 85 -10.46 -10.60 0.96
C LEU A 85 -9.14 -9.81 0.91
N PHE A 86 -8.08 -10.39 1.47
CA PHE A 86 -6.75 -9.82 1.35
C PHE A 86 -6.19 -10.01 -0.07
N SER A 87 -5.61 -8.95 -0.62
CA SER A 87 -4.88 -8.96 -1.89
C SER A 87 -3.61 -8.13 -1.76
N ILE A 88 -2.58 -8.52 -2.50
CA ILE A 88 -1.27 -7.85 -2.51
C ILE A 88 -1.30 -6.49 -3.23
N GLY A 89 -2.38 -6.16 -3.94
CA GLY A 89 -2.53 -4.87 -4.60
C GLY A 89 -3.81 -4.73 -5.41
N VAL A 90 -4.14 -3.50 -5.79
CA VAL A 90 -5.37 -3.18 -6.55
C VAL A 90 -5.34 -3.79 -7.96
N MET A 91 -4.23 -3.68 -8.69
CA MET A 91 -4.14 -4.19 -10.06
C MET A 91 -4.28 -5.73 -10.15
N PRO A 92 -3.62 -6.53 -9.29
CA PRO A 92 -3.90 -7.96 -9.19
C PRO A 92 -5.37 -8.26 -8.88
N SER A 93 -6.00 -7.52 -7.96
CA SER A 93 -7.43 -7.70 -7.65
C SER A 93 -8.32 -7.44 -8.85
N ILE A 94 -8.11 -6.33 -9.58
CA ILE A 94 -8.86 -5.99 -10.79
C ILE A 94 -8.67 -7.09 -11.84
N THR A 95 -7.43 -7.54 -12.06
CA THR A 95 -7.14 -8.60 -13.02
C THR A 95 -7.88 -9.90 -12.68
N SER A 96 -7.92 -10.27 -11.40
CA SER A 96 -8.69 -11.42 -10.95
C SER A 96 -10.19 -11.22 -11.17
N ILE A 97 -10.74 -10.06 -10.83
CA ILE A 97 -12.16 -9.73 -11.05
C ILE A 97 -12.51 -9.85 -12.53
N LEU A 98 -11.71 -9.26 -13.43
CA LEU A 98 -11.96 -9.36 -14.86
C LEU A 98 -11.97 -10.81 -15.35
N ARG A 99 -10.98 -11.60 -14.95
CA ARG A 99 -10.90 -13.02 -15.34
C ARG A 99 -12.00 -13.89 -14.75
N THR A 100 -12.60 -13.47 -13.64
CA THR A 100 -13.69 -14.20 -12.99
C THR A 100 -15.06 -13.82 -13.54
N PHE A 101 -15.26 -12.56 -13.92
CA PHE A 101 -16.57 -12.01 -14.27
C PHE A 101 -16.73 -11.60 -15.74
N SER A 102 -15.73 -11.83 -16.59
CA SER A 102 -15.82 -11.57 -18.03
C SER A 102 -15.12 -12.64 -18.84
N ASP A 103 -15.59 -12.82 -20.08
CA ASP A 103 -15.00 -13.66 -21.09
C ASP A 103 -14.29 -12.85 -22.19
N VAL A 104 -13.48 -13.54 -23.00
CA VAL A 104 -12.82 -12.92 -24.15
C VAL A 104 -13.87 -12.39 -25.12
N GLY A 105 -13.87 -11.07 -25.34
CA GLY A 105 -14.81 -10.39 -26.24
C GLY A 105 -15.87 -9.57 -25.51
N ASP A 106 -15.97 -9.68 -24.18
CA ASP A 106 -16.84 -8.82 -23.40
C ASP A 106 -16.33 -7.37 -23.38
N ASN A 107 -17.26 -6.42 -23.37
CA ASN A 107 -16.94 -5.00 -23.22
C ASN A 107 -16.90 -4.63 -21.73
N ILE A 108 -15.84 -3.94 -21.31
CA ILE A 108 -15.66 -3.41 -19.96
C ILE A 108 -15.56 -1.88 -20.08
N PHE A 109 -16.36 -1.15 -19.31
CA PHE A 109 -16.36 0.32 -19.24
C PHE A 109 -15.64 0.81 -17.99
#